data_AF-A0A7R9HXW1-F1
#
_entry.id   AF-A0A7R9HXW1-F1
#
_cell.length_a   1.000
_cell.length_b   1.000
_cell.length_c   1.000
_cell.angle_alpha   90.00
_cell.angle_beta   90.00
_cell.angle_gamma   90.00
#
_symmetry.space_group_name_H-M   'P 1'
#
loop_
_entity.id
_entity.type
_entity.pdbx_description
1 polymer ?
#
loop_
_entity_poly.entity_id
_entity_poly.type
_entity_poly.pdbx_seq_one_letter_code
_entity_poly.pdbx_strand_id
1 'polypeptide(L)'
;MLVLVLNDGLFENQTSQSFSKVWAPKMAATQNLDTASRQQCPHLQYFVVFSSISSGKGNPGQTNYALASSAAERLVEQRVEAGLSGLAIQWGAIADVGLAAHLKGTLESSGVVHQSVTSCLEILEKFLLTPNQGVVGSFVVKKTSLVVGGSGNEELLKNVSKILNVDDISKLSPTTSLVQLGMDSLMQTEIRMGIERYCGVTLTLTNMRALTVGQLLSIVKKESYGGETTLLNDMTDFFKIDPSLFNLIPKEGLVCLKSGEGERPLFLVHPIEGSVKSLNELAAHVEGRVYGLQFTRDTPRVSLQDMATFYLKMVRQLQPAGPYTLGGYSMGVSIALEMVLQLERQHQQTSLLTLDQIPRLDLLARKISWGEVILLQQLVMFYCPDMNHVELEHKLTSLNDWPARLNHCLDAVKNQVNSAEQLTEIKEVLEGHRWKFQALLSYSPNMDITISGSVFRITAREGVVREAEDDDFDFNQVSNKSFGETSLIVSPDAVPLSTKNFER
;
A
#
# COMPACT_ATOMS: atom_id res chain seq x y z
N MET A 1 -1.16 -34.80 16.96
CA MET A 1 0.23 -35.30 16.98
C MET A 1 1.14 -34.15 16.57
N LEU A 2 2.06 -33.72 17.43
CA LEU A 2 2.96 -32.57 17.22
C LEU A 2 4.32 -33.07 16.73
N VAL A 3 4.46 -33.31 15.44
CA VAL A 3 5.80 -33.44 14.83
C VAL A 3 5.94 -32.35 13.80
N LEU A 4 6.64 -31.29 14.19
CA LEU A 4 7.00 -30.20 13.31
C LEU A 4 8.24 -30.64 12.51
N VAL A 5 8.06 -30.91 11.23
CA VAL A 5 9.18 -31.11 10.29
C VAL A 5 9.22 -29.89 9.39
N LEU A 6 10.29 -29.12 9.51
CA LEU A 6 10.58 -28.00 8.62
C LEU A 6 11.69 -28.41 7.66
N ASN A 7 11.61 -27.90 6.44
CA ASN A 7 12.65 -28.06 5.42
C ASN A 7 12.63 -26.81 4.55
N ASP A 8 12.95 -25.69 5.19
CA ASP A 8 12.74 -24.37 4.63
C ASP A 8 13.77 -24.11 3.53
N GLY A 9 13.34 -23.45 2.47
CA GLY A 9 14.15 -23.20 1.29
C GLY A 9 13.34 -22.44 0.26
N LEU A 10 13.99 -21.55 -0.50
CA LEU A 10 13.36 -20.89 -1.64
C LEU A 10 12.77 -21.93 -2.59
N PHE A 11 11.67 -21.58 -3.25
CA PHE A 11 10.92 -22.50 -4.10
C PHE A 11 11.81 -23.20 -5.15
N GLU A 12 12.75 -22.46 -5.76
CA GLU A 12 13.72 -22.96 -6.74
C GLU A 12 14.66 -24.05 -6.17
N ASN A 13 14.88 -24.04 -4.86
CA ASN A 13 15.76 -24.98 -4.17
C ASN A 13 14.98 -26.15 -3.53
N GLN A 14 13.65 -26.16 -3.65
CA GLN A 14 12.83 -27.25 -3.13
C GLN A 14 12.86 -28.46 -4.07
N THR A 15 12.74 -29.66 -3.50
CA THR A 15 12.74 -30.93 -4.23
C THR A 15 11.49 -31.74 -3.88
N SER A 16 11.11 -32.70 -4.71
CA SER A 16 9.99 -33.60 -4.38
C SER A 16 10.20 -34.32 -3.03
N GLN A 17 11.46 -34.60 -2.66
CA GLN A 17 11.81 -35.19 -1.37
C GLN A 17 11.58 -34.21 -0.20
N SER A 18 11.92 -32.92 -0.36
CA SER A 18 11.68 -31.92 0.70
C SER A 18 10.19 -31.72 0.96
N PHE A 19 9.37 -31.69 -0.09
CA PHE A 19 7.91 -31.69 0.02
C PHE A 19 7.38 -32.96 0.70
N SER A 20 7.81 -34.14 0.25
CA SER A 20 7.37 -35.43 0.82
C SER A 20 7.68 -35.54 2.32
N LYS A 21 8.86 -35.05 2.73
CA LYS A 21 9.31 -35.07 4.13
C LYS A 21 8.42 -34.23 5.04
N VAL A 22 7.93 -33.08 4.57
CA VAL A 22 7.05 -32.18 5.34
C VAL A 22 5.57 -32.60 5.22
N TRP A 23 5.18 -33.19 4.09
CA TRP A 23 3.83 -33.69 3.84
C TRP A 23 3.42 -34.83 4.78
N ALA A 24 4.32 -35.79 5.00
CA ALA A 24 4.04 -36.99 5.78
C ALA A 24 3.49 -36.74 7.19
N PRO A 25 4.15 -35.94 8.06
CA PRO A 25 3.67 -35.73 9.43
C PRO A 25 2.41 -34.86 9.54
N LYS A 26 2.07 -34.08 8.50
CA LYS A 26 0.86 -33.24 8.50
C LYS A 26 -0.26 -33.88 7.72
N MET A 27 -0.17 -33.88 6.40
CA MET A 27 -1.30 -34.28 5.56
C MET A 27 -1.54 -35.78 5.60
N ALA A 28 -0.50 -36.62 5.40
CA ALA A 28 -0.69 -38.07 5.41
C ALA A 28 -1.14 -38.58 6.78
N ALA A 29 -0.59 -38.05 7.87
CA ALA A 29 -1.04 -38.35 9.23
C ALA A 29 -2.50 -37.93 9.46
N THR A 30 -2.90 -36.73 9.02
CA THR A 30 -4.28 -36.23 9.15
C THR A 30 -5.26 -37.10 8.36
N GLN A 31 -4.89 -37.53 7.16
CA GLN A 31 -5.70 -38.43 6.33
C GLN A 31 -5.90 -39.81 6.96
N ASN A 32 -4.85 -40.36 7.54
CA ASN A 32 -4.95 -41.64 8.26
C ASN A 32 -5.84 -41.51 9.50
N LEU A 33 -5.72 -40.41 10.25
CA LEU A 33 -6.57 -40.14 11.42
C LEU A 33 -8.03 -39.93 11.01
N ASP A 34 -8.31 -39.23 9.92
CA ASP A 34 -9.67 -39.07 9.40
C ASP A 34 -10.29 -40.43 9.07
N THR A 35 -9.58 -41.24 8.28
CA THR A 35 -10.02 -42.59 7.90
C THR A 35 -10.30 -43.46 9.13
N ALA A 36 -9.36 -43.50 10.08
CA ALA A 36 -9.52 -44.27 11.32
C ALA A 36 -10.68 -43.76 12.17
N SER A 37 -10.84 -42.43 12.30
CA SER A 37 -11.92 -41.84 13.09
C SER A 37 -13.31 -42.15 12.53
N ARG A 38 -13.45 -42.14 11.19
CA ARG A 38 -14.72 -42.49 10.52
C ARG A 38 -15.12 -43.95 10.76
N GLN A 39 -14.14 -44.85 10.85
CA GLN A 39 -14.38 -46.28 11.05
C GLN A 39 -14.54 -46.67 12.52
N GLN A 40 -13.71 -46.11 13.41
CA GLN A 40 -13.57 -46.57 14.79
C GLN A 40 -14.26 -45.65 15.81
N CYS A 41 -14.49 -44.38 15.47
CA CYS A 41 -15.01 -43.35 16.38
C CYS A 41 -16.08 -42.48 15.69
N PRO A 42 -17.22 -43.03 15.25
CA PRO A 42 -18.22 -42.29 14.46
C PRO A 42 -18.87 -41.12 15.22
N HIS A 43 -18.82 -41.14 16.56
CA HIS A 43 -19.32 -40.08 17.44
C HIS A 43 -18.20 -39.21 18.04
N LEU A 44 -17.06 -39.10 17.34
CA LEU A 44 -15.94 -38.28 17.80
C LEU A 44 -16.38 -36.81 17.98
N GLN A 45 -16.28 -36.33 19.22
CA GLN A 45 -16.68 -34.96 19.57
C GLN A 45 -15.72 -33.92 18.98
N TYR A 46 -14.42 -34.20 18.98
CA TYR A 46 -13.39 -33.24 18.54
C TYR A 46 -12.40 -33.90 17.59
N PHE A 47 -12.32 -33.37 16.37
CA PHE A 47 -11.25 -33.66 15.43
C PHE A 47 -10.47 -32.37 15.17
N VAL A 48 -9.32 -32.21 15.84
CA VAL A 48 -8.56 -30.95 15.82
C VAL A 48 -7.22 -31.13 15.12
N VAL A 49 -6.97 -30.29 14.11
CA VAL A 49 -5.73 -30.25 13.33
C VAL A 49 -5.02 -28.93 13.60
N PHE A 50 -3.75 -29.01 13.99
CA PHE A 50 -2.92 -27.83 14.17
C PHE A 50 -2.23 -27.46 12.87
N SER A 51 -2.69 -26.35 12.30
CA SER A 51 -2.14 -25.71 11.12
C SER A 51 -1.25 -24.53 11.51
N SER A 52 -0.92 -23.67 10.55
CA SER A 52 -0.06 -22.51 10.75
C SER A 52 -0.56 -21.32 9.93
N ILE A 53 -0.31 -20.11 10.44
CA ILE A 53 -0.54 -18.88 9.68
C ILE A 53 0.21 -18.84 8.33
N SER A 54 1.24 -19.66 8.15
CA SER A 54 1.95 -19.79 6.88
C SER A 54 1.07 -20.36 5.76
N SER A 55 -0.02 -21.07 6.07
CA SER A 55 -0.99 -21.54 5.08
C SER A 55 -1.70 -20.39 4.35
N GLY A 56 -2.11 -19.36 5.09
CA GLY A 56 -2.86 -18.22 4.54
C GLY A 56 -1.98 -17.03 4.16
N LYS A 57 -1.04 -16.66 5.04
CA LYS A 57 -0.18 -15.48 4.85
C LYS A 57 1.11 -15.78 4.11
N GLY A 58 1.53 -17.04 4.07
CA GLY A 58 2.86 -17.44 3.60
C GLY A 58 3.97 -17.06 4.59
N ASN A 59 5.12 -17.70 4.43
CA ASN A 59 6.36 -17.35 5.13
C ASN A 59 7.55 -17.68 4.20
N PRO A 60 8.58 -16.81 4.07
CA PRO A 60 9.71 -17.09 3.21
C PRO A 60 10.34 -18.46 3.47
N GLY A 61 10.58 -19.19 2.38
CA GLY A 61 11.17 -20.53 2.44
C GLY A 61 10.21 -21.65 2.84
N GLN A 62 8.99 -21.36 3.27
CA GLN A 62 8.08 -22.37 3.85
C GLN A 62 7.01 -22.88 2.89
N THR A 63 7.23 -22.82 1.57
CA THR A 63 6.21 -23.26 0.58
C THR A 63 5.76 -24.71 0.80
N ASN A 64 6.69 -25.62 1.13
CA ASN A 64 6.37 -27.02 1.41
C ASN A 64 5.55 -27.21 2.69
N TYR A 65 5.84 -26.45 3.73
CA TYR A 65 5.16 -26.46 5.01
C TYR A 65 3.77 -25.82 4.94
N ALA A 66 3.66 -24.70 4.23
CA ALA A 66 2.40 -24.04 3.93
C ALA A 66 1.48 -24.96 3.10
N LEU A 67 2.01 -25.62 2.05
CA LEU A 67 1.25 -26.59 1.27
C LEU A 67 0.73 -27.75 2.13
N ALA A 68 1.59 -28.38 2.93
CA ALA A 68 1.20 -29.51 3.76
C ALA A 68 0.16 -29.13 4.83
N SER A 69 0.27 -27.92 5.38
CA SER A 69 -0.68 -27.38 6.37
C SER A 69 -2.01 -27.03 5.73
N SER A 70 -2.00 -26.32 4.60
CA SER A 70 -3.20 -25.96 3.83
C SER A 70 -3.94 -27.19 3.30
N ALA A 71 -3.23 -28.22 2.82
CA ALA A 71 -3.88 -29.47 2.40
C ALA A 71 -4.62 -30.17 3.56
N ALA A 72 -4.05 -30.15 4.77
CA ALA A 72 -4.71 -30.70 5.95
C ALA A 72 -5.94 -29.87 6.37
N GLU A 73 -5.93 -28.54 6.16
CA GLU A 73 -7.10 -27.68 6.36
C GLU A 73 -8.25 -28.05 5.40
N ARG A 74 -7.96 -28.29 4.11
CA ARG A 74 -8.99 -28.70 3.13
C ARG A 74 -9.65 -30.03 3.51
N LEU A 75 -8.89 -30.97 4.06
CA LEU A 75 -9.45 -32.22 4.57
C LEU A 75 -10.40 -31.99 5.75
N VAL A 76 -10.08 -31.03 6.63
CA VAL A 76 -10.97 -30.65 7.74
C VAL A 76 -12.25 -30.00 7.24
N GLU A 77 -12.17 -29.12 6.23
CA GLU A 77 -13.37 -28.54 5.60
C GLU A 77 -14.27 -29.64 5.01
N GLN A 78 -13.69 -30.60 4.28
CA GLN A 78 -14.43 -31.75 3.75
C GLN A 78 -15.07 -32.61 4.86
N ARG A 79 -14.44 -32.73 6.04
CA ARG A 79 -15.08 -33.38 7.20
C ARG A 79 -16.30 -32.60 7.68
N VAL A 80 -16.18 -31.28 7.80
CA VAL A 80 -17.27 -30.41 8.25
C VAL A 80 -18.43 -30.42 7.27
N GLU A 81 -18.16 -30.36 5.95
CA GLU A 81 -19.18 -30.50 4.90
C GLU A 81 -19.91 -31.86 4.98
N ALA A 82 -19.19 -32.93 5.35
CA ALA A 82 -19.78 -34.25 5.58
C ALA A 82 -20.53 -34.38 6.93
N GLY A 83 -20.72 -33.28 7.67
CA GLY A 83 -21.40 -33.25 8.96
C GLY A 83 -20.61 -33.86 10.12
N LEU A 84 -19.30 -34.07 9.95
CA LEU A 84 -18.43 -34.59 10.99
C LEU A 84 -17.70 -33.47 11.72
N SER A 85 -17.36 -33.70 12.99
CA SER A 85 -16.51 -32.79 13.76
C SER A 85 -15.19 -32.54 13.03
N GLY A 86 -14.81 -31.27 12.91
CA GLY A 86 -13.59 -30.81 12.25
C GLY A 86 -13.23 -29.37 12.65
N LEU A 87 -11.99 -29.18 13.08
CA LEU A 87 -11.42 -27.88 13.43
C LEU A 87 -9.94 -27.84 13.05
N ALA A 88 -9.55 -26.95 12.14
CA ALA A 88 -8.16 -26.66 11.81
C ALA A 88 -7.79 -25.27 12.35
N ILE A 89 -6.70 -25.17 13.11
CA ILE A 89 -6.30 -23.91 13.74
C ILE A 89 -4.97 -23.44 13.14
N GLN A 90 -4.99 -22.30 12.46
CA GLN A 90 -3.81 -21.59 11.97
C GLN A 90 -3.13 -20.85 13.12
N TRP A 91 -2.17 -21.51 13.77
CA TRP A 91 -1.42 -20.92 14.87
C TRP A 91 -0.31 -19.98 14.38
N GLY A 92 -0.15 -18.86 15.08
CA GLY A 92 1.03 -17.99 15.00
C GLY A 92 2.27 -18.60 15.66
N ALA A 93 3.33 -17.81 15.77
CA ALA A 93 4.54 -18.22 16.49
C ALA A 93 4.23 -18.40 18.00
N ILE A 94 4.64 -19.52 18.60
CA ILE A 94 4.41 -19.81 20.03
C ILE A 94 5.74 -19.79 20.77
N ALA A 95 5.90 -18.94 21.80
CA ALA A 95 7.20 -18.67 22.43
C ALA A 95 7.63 -19.70 23.50
N ASP A 96 6.68 -20.20 24.29
CA ASP A 96 7.03 -20.79 25.59
C ASP A 96 7.38 -22.29 25.53
N VAL A 97 7.13 -22.96 24.40
CA VAL A 97 7.41 -24.40 24.19
C VAL A 97 7.71 -24.72 22.71
N GLY A 98 8.45 -25.80 22.44
CA GLY A 98 8.71 -26.33 21.08
C GLY A 98 9.93 -25.73 20.36
N LEU A 99 10.11 -26.05 19.07
CA LEU A 99 11.28 -25.67 18.24
C LEU A 99 11.47 -24.14 18.14
N ALA A 100 10.37 -23.37 18.23
CA ALA A 100 10.38 -21.90 18.20
C ALA A 100 11.04 -21.27 19.45
N ALA A 101 11.09 -21.97 20.59
CA ALA A 101 11.81 -21.52 21.77
C ALA A 101 13.35 -21.47 21.55
N HIS A 102 13.85 -22.14 20.50
CA HIS A 102 15.27 -22.13 20.11
C HIS A 102 15.56 -21.25 18.88
N LEU A 103 14.52 -20.83 18.13
CA LEU A 103 14.62 -19.99 16.93
C LEU A 103 14.14 -18.56 17.22
N LYS A 104 14.77 -17.92 18.22
CA LYS A 104 14.41 -16.61 18.81
C LYS A 104 14.49 -15.37 17.88
N GLY A 105 14.41 -15.53 16.55
CA GLY A 105 14.59 -14.41 15.62
C GLY A 105 13.77 -14.45 14.32
N THR A 106 13.30 -15.62 13.88
CA THR A 106 12.85 -15.79 12.48
C THR A 106 11.42 -15.31 12.21
N LEU A 107 10.55 -15.22 13.23
CA LEU A 107 9.11 -14.99 13.05
C LEU A 107 8.62 -13.56 13.36
N GLU A 108 9.42 -12.72 14.04
CA GLU A 108 9.07 -11.33 14.39
C GLU A 108 9.02 -10.38 13.16
N SER A 109 9.65 -10.81 12.06
CA SER A 109 9.74 -10.11 10.78
C SER A 109 8.38 -10.04 10.04
N SER A 110 7.43 -10.91 10.36
CA SER A 110 6.13 -11.04 9.67
C SER A 110 5.01 -10.13 10.22
N GLY A 111 5.26 -9.33 11.26
CA GLY A 111 4.25 -8.49 11.92
C GLY A 111 3.36 -9.22 12.95
N VAL A 112 3.62 -10.52 13.14
CA VAL A 112 3.06 -11.34 14.22
C VAL A 112 4.12 -11.47 15.32
N VAL A 113 3.71 -11.35 16.57
CA VAL A 113 4.58 -11.61 17.74
C VAL A 113 4.26 -12.98 18.33
N HIS A 114 5.17 -13.46 19.16
CA HIS A 114 4.97 -14.71 19.85
C HIS A 114 3.72 -14.69 20.74
N GLN A 115 2.88 -15.69 20.59
CA GLN A 115 1.76 -15.98 21.46
C GLN A 115 2.23 -16.91 22.58
N SER A 116 1.75 -16.68 23.81
CA SER A 116 2.02 -17.58 24.92
C SER A 116 1.19 -18.86 24.82
N VAL A 117 1.69 -19.96 25.37
CA VAL A 117 0.94 -21.24 25.39
C VAL A 117 -0.37 -21.09 26.16
N THR A 118 -0.36 -20.34 27.26
CA THR A 118 -1.57 -20.04 28.04
C THR A 118 -2.62 -19.38 27.17
N SER A 119 -2.24 -18.39 26.36
CA SER A 119 -3.16 -17.74 25.42
C SER A 119 -3.66 -18.71 24.35
N CYS A 120 -2.81 -19.59 23.81
CA CYS A 120 -3.24 -20.63 22.86
C CYS A 120 -4.27 -21.58 23.49
N LEU A 121 -4.08 -22.00 24.75
CA LEU A 121 -5.00 -22.89 25.45
C LEU A 121 -6.36 -22.22 25.75
N GLU A 122 -6.36 -20.96 26.16
CA GLU A 122 -7.58 -20.16 26.37
C GLU A 122 -8.40 -20.00 25.08
N ILE A 123 -7.72 -19.79 23.95
CA ILE A 123 -8.38 -19.68 22.66
C ILE A 123 -8.84 -21.05 22.13
N LEU A 124 -8.04 -22.10 22.35
CA LEU A 124 -8.44 -23.46 22.00
C LEU A 124 -9.74 -23.85 22.69
N GLU A 125 -9.93 -23.52 23.97
CA GLU A 125 -11.19 -23.74 24.68
C GLU A 125 -12.37 -23.09 23.96
N LYS A 126 -12.24 -21.83 23.53
CA LYS A 126 -13.30 -21.11 22.80
C LYS A 126 -13.62 -21.77 21.46
N PHE A 127 -12.61 -22.23 20.72
CA PHE A 127 -12.81 -22.92 19.45
C PHE A 127 -13.45 -24.30 19.64
N LEU A 128 -13.08 -25.04 20.69
CA LEU A 128 -13.71 -26.33 21.01
C LEU A 128 -15.18 -26.17 21.38
N LEU A 129 -15.56 -25.09 22.06
CA LEU A 129 -16.94 -24.79 22.42
C LEU A 129 -17.80 -24.32 21.23
N THR A 130 -17.19 -24.00 20.09
CA THR A 130 -17.91 -23.57 18.89
C THR A 130 -17.85 -24.65 17.82
N PRO A 131 -18.93 -25.43 17.61
CA PRO A 131 -18.89 -26.57 16.70
C PRO A 131 -18.74 -26.14 15.24
N ASN A 132 -18.09 -27.01 14.45
CA ASN A 132 -18.05 -26.97 12.97
C ASN A 132 -17.47 -25.70 12.34
N GLN A 133 -16.42 -25.12 12.92
CA GLN A 133 -15.80 -23.91 12.38
C GLN A 133 -14.88 -24.14 11.16
N GLY A 134 -14.59 -25.40 10.77
CA GLY A 134 -13.75 -25.70 9.62
C GLY A 134 -12.31 -25.26 9.85
N VAL A 135 -11.97 -24.02 9.49
CA VAL A 135 -10.64 -23.42 9.61
C VAL A 135 -10.72 -22.08 10.34
N VAL A 136 -9.89 -21.90 11.37
CA VAL A 136 -9.81 -20.66 12.16
C VAL A 136 -8.36 -20.25 12.39
N GLY A 137 -8.11 -18.97 12.68
CA GLY A 137 -6.77 -18.45 12.96
C GLY A 137 -6.64 -17.90 14.39
N SER A 138 -5.48 -18.13 15.01
CA SER A 138 -5.10 -17.48 16.27
C SER A 138 -3.64 -17.10 16.25
N PHE A 139 -3.39 -15.79 16.33
CA PHE A 139 -2.06 -15.21 16.33
C PHE A 139 -2.10 -13.81 16.94
N VAL A 140 -0.97 -13.35 17.48
CA VAL A 140 -0.87 -12.02 18.09
C VAL A 140 -0.24 -11.05 17.10
N VAL A 141 -0.96 -9.99 16.74
CA VAL A 141 -0.42 -8.94 15.88
C VAL A 141 0.44 -8.00 16.71
N LYS A 142 1.65 -7.66 16.23
CA LYS A 142 2.45 -6.60 16.84
C LYS A 142 1.65 -5.30 16.76
N LYS A 143 1.24 -4.73 17.89
CA LYS A 143 0.80 -3.33 17.91
C LYS A 143 2.01 -2.50 17.48
N THR A 144 1.96 -1.92 16.29
CA THR A 144 2.97 -0.98 15.85
C THR A 144 2.82 0.28 16.69
N SER A 145 3.46 0.34 17.85
CA SER A 145 3.78 1.61 18.48
C SER A 145 4.70 2.32 17.49
N LEU A 146 4.18 3.34 16.82
CA LEU A 146 5.01 4.27 16.05
C LEU A 146 5.96 4.94 17.03
N VAL A 147 7.16 4.38 17.21
CA VAL A 147 8.26 5.13 17.79
C VAL A 147 8.71 6.09 16.71
N VAL A 148 8.11 7.27 16.72
CA VAL A 148 8.64 8.46 16.06
C VAL A 148 9.93 8.82 16.81
N GLY A 149 11.07 8.36 16.29
CA GLY A 149 12.40 8.72 16.80
C GLY A 149 13.37 7.55 16.92
N GLY A 150 14.43 7.57 16.11
CA GLY A 150 15.77 6.99 16.35
C GLY A 150 15.97 5.48 16.53
N SER A 151 15.02 4.74 17.10
CA SER A 151 15.27 3.39 17.66
C SER A 151 15.10 2.20 16.70
N GLY A 152 14.38 2.38 15.58
CA GLY A 152 14.13 1.28 14.62
C GLY A 152 15.38 0.85 13.84
N ASN A 153 16.30 1.79 13.62
CA ASN A 153 17.55 1.56 12.88
C ASN A 153 18.54 0.68 13.64
N GLU A 154 18.66 0.88 14.95
CA GLU A 154 19.48 0.02 15.82
C GLU A 154 18.89 -1.39 15.94
N GLU A 155 17.55 -1.52 15.94
CA GLU A 155 16.87 -2.82 15.96
C GLU A 155 17.12 -3.60 14.67
N LEU A 156 17.10 -2.93 13.50
CA LEU A 156 17.46 -3.53 12.22
C LEU A 156 18.91 -4.05 12.23
N LEU A 157 19.88 -3.23 12.63
CA LEU A 157 21.29 -3.64 12.66
C LEU A 157 21.55 -4.79 13.64
N LYS A 158 20.85 -4.80 14.78
CA LYS A 158 20.90 -5.91 15.74
C LYS A 158 20.31 -7.19 15.16
N ASN A 159 19.23 -7.10 14.38
CA ASN A 159 18.62 -8.25 13.73
C ASN A 159 19.50 -8.79 12.60
N VAL A 160 20.07 -7.93 11.76
CA VAL A 160 21.01 -8.37 10.71
C VAL A 160 22.26 -9.00 11.34
N SER A 161 22.78 -8.44 12.44
CA SER A 161 23.90 -9.02 13.19
C SER A 161 23.58 -10.45 13.66
N LYS A 162 22.38 -10.67 14.20
CA LYS A 162 21.92 -12.01 14.60
C LYS A 162 21.75 -12.97 13.42
N ILE A 163 21.15 -12.52 12.31
CA ILE A 163 20.93 -13.35 11.12
C ILE A 163 22.27 -13.86 10.55
N LEU A 164 23.26 -12.97 10.47
CA LEU A 164 24.61 -13.29 9.97
C LEU A 164 25.53 -13.89 11.03
N ASN A 165 25.04 -14.07 12.27
CA ASN A 165 25.80 -14.57 13.41
C ASN A 165 27.12 -13.81 13.65
N VAL A 166 27.04 -12.48 13.64
CA VAL A 166 28.14 -11.54 13.95
C VAL A 166 27.78 -10.72 15.20
N ASP A 167 28.78 -10.34 15.99
CA ASP A 167 28.54 -9.60 17.25
C ASP A 167 27.93 -8.21 16.99
N ASP A 168 28.51 -7.45 16.07
CA ASP A 168 28.05 -6.11 15.69
C ASP A 168 28.48 -5.79 14.26
N ILE A 169 27.51 -5.83 13.34
CA ILE A 169 27.75 -5.56 11.92
C ILE A 169 28.27 -4.15 11.65
N SER A 170 28.00 -3.18 12.53
CA SER A 170 28.43 -1.79 12.34
C SER A 170 29.94 -1.58 12.49
N LYS A 171 30.64 -2.55 13.08
CA LYS A 171 32.09 -2.55 13.31
C LYS A 171 32.88 -3.27 12.22
N LEU A 172 32.21 -3.90 11.26
CA LEU A 172 32.85 -4.64 10.17
C LEU A 172 33.29 -3.70 9.05
N SER A 173 34.22 -4.16 8.20
CA SER A 173 34.74 -3.35 7.10
C SER A 173 33.61 -2.96 6.12
N PRO A 174 33.45 -1.66 5.78
CA PRO A 174 32.39 -1.16 4.89
C PRO A 174 32.37 -1.79 3.49
N THR A 175 33.49 -2.31 3.01
CA THR A 175 33.61 -2.94 1.69
C THR A 175 33.23 -4.43 1.69
N THR A 176 33.01 -5.03 2.85
CA THR A 176 32.64 -6.45 2.96
C THR A 176 31.21 -6.65 2.47
N SER A 177 31.01 -7.55 1.51
CA SER A 177 29.66 -7.95 1.09
C SER A 177 28.99 -8.84 2.14
N LEU A 178 27.66 -8.77 2.26
CA LEU A 178 26.94 -9.63 3.19
C LEU A 178 27.06 -11.12 2.81
N VAL A 179 27.23 -11.44 1.52
CA VAL A 179 27.51 -12.81 1.04
C VAL A 179 28.84 -13.34 1.60
N GLN A 180 29.87 -12.49 1.68
CA GLN A 180 31.15 -12.86 2.32
C GLN A 180 31.01 -13.12 3.83
N LEU A 181 29.96 -12.58 4.47
CA LEU A 181 29.62 -12.85 5.87
C LEU A 181 28.75 -14.10 6.05
N GLY A 182 28.52 -14.89 4.99
CA GLY A 182 27.76 -16.13 5.06
C GLY A 182 26.26 -15.97 4.78
N MET A 183 25.83 -14.85 4.21
CA MET A 183 24.43 -14.62 3.87
C MET A 183 23.94 -15.58 2.76
N ASP A 184 23.09 -16.53 3.13
CA ASP A 184 22.43 -17.45 2.20
C ASP A 184 21.15 -16.85 1.57
N SER A 185 20.47 -17.62 0.72
CA SER A 185 19.29 -17.14 -0.01
C SER A 185 18.04 -16.91 0.86
N LEU A 186 17.92 -17.57 2.02
CA LEU A 186 16.83 -17.32 2.97
C LEU A 186 17.13 -16.09 3.82
N MET A 187 18.37 -15.98 4.32
CA MET A 187 18.86 -14.80 5.03
C MET A 187 18.75 -13.55 4.16
N GLN A 188 19.02 -13.65 2.85
CA GLN A 188 18.78 -12.56 1.89
C GLN A 188 17.34 -12.05 1.93
N THR A 189 16.36 -12.95 2.03
CA THR A 189 14.95 -12.55 2.08
C THR A 189 14.58 -11.94 3.42
N GLU A 190 15.08 -12.49 4.52
CA GLU A 190 14.85 -11.94 5.87
C GLU A 190 15.46 -10.55 6.03
N ILE A 191 16.72 -10.37 5.61
CA ILE A 191 17.42 -9.09 5.65
C ILE A 191 16.74 -8.08 4.72
N ARG A 192 16.37 -8.49 3.49
CA ARG A 192 15.63 -7.63 2.57
C ARG A 192 14.33 -7.13 3.20
N MET A 193 13.51 -8.03 3.74
CA MET A 193 12.25 -7.66 4.38
C MET A 193 12.46 -6.74 5.59
N GLY A 194 13.53 -6.95 6.35
CA GLY A 194 13.94 -6.04 7.42
C GLY A 194 14.24 -4.64 6.89
N ILE A 195 15.08 -4.53 5.85
CA ILE A 195 15.43 -3.25 5.23
C ILE A 195 14.19 -2.57 4.64
N GLU A 196 13.36 -3.28 3.90
CA GLU A 196 12.10 -2.79 3.34
C GLU A 196 11.18 -2.24 4.43
N ARG A 197 11.05 -2.97 5.54
CA ARG A 197 10.16 -2.61 6.65
C ARG A 197 10.64 -1.40 7.44
N TYR A 198 11.92 -1.30 7.73
CA TYR A 198 12.47 -0.28 8.63
C TYR A 198 12.99 0.95 7.88
N CYS A 199 13.45 0.79 6.64
CA CYS A 199 14.03 1.85 5.83
C CYS A 199 13.11 2.32 4.70
N GLY A 200 12.06 1.56 4.35
CA GLY A 200 11.14 1.92 3.26
C GLY A 200 11.73 1.80 1.86
N VAL A 201 12.84 1.08 1.70
CA VAL A 201 13.55 0.87 0.43
C VAL A 201 13.26 -0.52 -0.10
N THR A 202 12.88 -0.65 -1.37
CA THR A 202 12.69 -1.96 -2.03
C THR A 202 14.01 -2.41 -2.65
N LEU A 203 14.44 -3.64 -2.38
CA LEU A 203 15.70 -4.18 -2.91
C LEU A 203 15.45 -5.44 -3.74
N THR A 204 16.05 -5.53 -4.93
CA THR A 204 15.99 -6.77 -5.71
C THR A 204 16.90 -7.85 -5.10
N LEU A 205 16.62 -9.13 -5.41
CA LEU A 205 17.50 -10.25 -5.03
C LEU A 205 18.93 -10.09 -5.59
N THR A 206 19.07 -9.46 -6.75
CA THR A 206 20.37 -9.16 -7.36
C THR A 206 21.13 -8.12 -6.55
N ASN A 207 20.46 -7.04 -6.13
CA ASN A 207 21.05 -5.98 -5.31
C ASN A 207 21.47 -6.51 -3.93
N MET A 208 20.70 -7.45 -3.37
CA MET A 208 21.04 -8.11 -2.10
C MET A 208 22.37 -8.84 -2.17
N ARG A 209 22.69 -9.52 -3.28
CA ARG A 209 23.96 -10.26 -3.42
C ARG A 209 25.19 -9.35 -3.42
N ALA A 210 25.05 -8.14 -3.96
CA ALA A 210 26.13 -7.16 -4.03
C ALA A 210 26.19 -6.25 -2.78
N LEU A 211 25.21 -6.34 -1.88
CA LEU A 211 25.07 -5.42 -0.74
C LEU A 211 26.26 -5.52 0.21
N THR A 212 26.93 -4.40 0.47
CA THR A 212 28.03 -4.30 1.44
C THR A 212 27.58 -3.78 2.80
N VAL A 213 28.39 -4.03 3.83
CA VAL A 213 28.18 -3.46 5.18
C VAL A 213 28.09 -1.93 5.12
N GLY A 214 28.93 -1.28 4.30
CA GLY A 214 28.90 0.17 4.11
C GLY A 214 27.58 0.65 3.51
N GLN A 215 27.09 -0.02 2.46
CA GLN A 215 25.80 0.27 1.84
C GLN A 215 24.63 0.00 2.78
N LEU A 216 24.67 -1.09 3.56
CA LEU A 216 23.66 -1.37 4.58
C LEU A 216 23.61 -0.25 5.63
N LEU A 217 24.76 0.14 6.19
CA LEU A 217 24.84 1.22 7.17
C LEU A 217 24.40 2.56 6.59
N SER A 218 24.69 2.81 5.31
CA SER A 218 24.27 4.03 4.61
C SER A 218 22.75 4.06 4.43
N ILE A 219 22.14 2.93 4.04
CA ILE A 219 20.67 2.75 3.99
C ILE A 219 20.05 2.98 5.37
N VAL A 220 20.63 2.41 6.42
CA VAL A 220 20.13 2.56 7.80
C VAL A 220 20.29 4.00 8.30
N LYS A 221 21.44 4.64 8.05
CA LYS A 221 21.72 6.01 8.48
C LYS A 221 21.07 7.07 7.58
N LYS A 222 20.49 6.68 6.45
CA LYS A 222 20.02 7.57 5.37
C LYS A 222 21.15 8.49 4.86
N GLU A 223 22.37 7.98 4.83
CA GLU A 223 23.54 8.65 4.26
C GLU A 223 23.87 7.96 2.92
N SER A 224 24.34 8.72 1.92
CA SER A 224 24.67 8.17 0.60
C SER A 224 26.12 7.66 0.58
N TYR A 225 26.35 6.38 0.23
CA TYR A 225 27.70 5.87 -0.08
C TYR A 225 27.96 6.03 -1.58
N GLY A 226 29.04 6.73 -1.94
CA GLY A 226 29.47 6.97 -3.31
C GLY A 226 29.83 5.66 -4.02
N GLY A 227 28.90 5.15 -4.81
CA GLY A 227 29.02 3.92 -5.58
C GLY A 227 27.88 3.79 -6.60
N GLU A 228 27.89 4.72 -7.55
CA GLU A 228 27.35 4.69 -8.92
C GLU A 228 25.98 4.03 -9.26
N THR A 229 25.02 4.92 -9.49
CA THR A 229 24.29 5.12 -10.78
C THR A 229 23.21 4.15 -11.25
N THR A 230 22.79 3.13 -10.49
CA THR A 230 21.67 2.25 -10.92
C THR A 230 20.39 2.38 -10.09
N LEU A 231 20.48 2.51 -8.76
CA LEU A 231 19.29 2.69 -7.89
C LEU A 231 18.58 4.04 -8.12
N LEU A 232 19.31 5.07 -8.55
CA LEU A 232 18.74 6.39 -8.79
C LEU A 232 17.97 6.45 -10.12
N ASN A 233 18.35 5.66 -11.12
CA ASN A 233 17.67 5.65 -12.42
C ASN A 233 16.29 4.99 -12.33
N ASP A 234 16.16 3.90 -11.57
CA ASP A 234 14.87 3.22 -11.38
C ASP A 234 13.89 4.05 -10.53
N MET A 235 14.38 4.83 -9.55
CA MET A 235 13.55 5.79 -8.81
C MET A 235 13.25 7.05 -9.62
N THR A 236 14.19 7.58 -10.42
CA THR A 236 13.92 8.76 -11.26
C THR A 236 12.93 8.46 -12.38
N ASP A 237 12.86 7.23 -12.89
CA ASP A 237 11.78 6.81 -13.79
C ASP A 237 10.42 6.66 -13.07
N PHE A 238 10.44 6.25 -11.79
CA PHE A 238 9.25 6.21 -10.91
C PHE A 238 8.74 7.62 -10.52
N PHE A 239 9.65 8.59 -10.45
CA PHE A 239 9.41 9.98 -10.04
C PHE A 239 9.41 10.96 -11.21
N LYS A 240 9.18 10.50 -12.45
CA LYS A 240 8.78 11.40 -13.54
C LYS A 240 7.38 11.95 -13.24
N ILE A 241 7.33 12.91 -12.33
CA ILE A 241 6.19 13.77 -12.08
C ILE A 241 5.87 14.46 -13.40
N ASP A 242 4.59 14.44 -13.78
CA ASP A 242 4.09 15.23 -14.90
C ASP A 242 4.51 16.69 -14.67
N PRO A 243 5.28 17.32 -15.58
CA PRO A 243 5.61 18.74 -15.53
C PRO A 243 4.40 19.65 -15.26
N SER A 244 3.19 19.16 -15.53
CA SER A 244 1.95 19.83 -15.22
C SER A 244 1.74 20.15 -13.72
N LEU A 245 2.44 19.50 -12.80
CA LEU A 245 2.47 19.81 -11.37
C LEU A 245 2.95 21.24 -11.07
N PHE A 246 3.77 21.81 -11.96
CA PHE A 246 4.26 23.19 -11.86
C PHE A 246 3.54 24.16 -12.81
N ASN A 247 2.43 23.73 -13.42
CA ASN A 247 1.61 24.62 -14.23
C ASN A 247 1.03 25.78 -13.40
N LEU A 248 0.75 26.89 -14.09
CA LEU A 248 0.05 28.03 -13.53
C LEU A 248 -1.25 27.61 -12.83
N ILE A 249 -1.56 28.26 -11.70
CA ILE A 249 -2.81 28.04 -10.98
C ILE A 249 -3.98 28.42 -11.90
N PRO A 250 -4.94 27.51 -12.14
CA PRO A 250 -6.13 27.83 -12.92
C PRO A 250 -6.86 29.09 -12.39
N LYS A 251 -7.31 29.94 -13.32
CA LYS A 251 -8.04 31.17 -12.99
C LYS A 251 -9.53 30.91 -12.74
N GLU A 252 -10.11 29.95 -13.46
CA GLU A 252 -11.53 29.63 -13.41
C GLU A 252 -11.74 28.29 -12.68
N GLY A 253 -12.57 28.30 -11.64
CA GLY A 253 -12.82 27.12 -10.82
C GLY A 253 -13.79 26.12 -11.43
N LEU A 254 -14.59 26.52 -12.41
CA LEU A 254 -15.52 25.65 -13.15
C LEU A 254 -15.36 25.92 -14.64
N VAL A 255 -15.02 24.89 -15.41
CA VAL A 255 -14.78 24.99 -16.85
C VAL A 255 -15.57 23.95 -17.62
N CYS A 256 -16.02 24.29 -18.83
CA CYS A 256 -16.67 23.34 -19.74
C CYS A 256 -15.60 22.54 -20.48
N LEU A 257 -15.54 21.22 -20.25
CA LEU A 257 -14.61 20.31 -20.94
C LEU A 257 -15.20 19.80 -22.24
N LYS A 258 -16.51 19.54 -22.25
CA LYS A 258 -17.27 19.13 -23.43
C LYS A 258 -18.66 19.76 -23.41
N SER A 259 -18.96 20.49 -24.47
CA SER A 259 -20.31 20.92 -24.80
C SER A 259 -21.06 19.78 -25.49
N GLY A 260 -22.36 19.65 -25.24
CA GLY A 260 -23.18 18.62 -25.86
C GLY A 260 -24.66 18.79 -25.53
N GLU A 261 -25.50 17.98 -26.18
CA GLU A 261 -26.93 17.87 -25.87
C GLU A 261 -27.14 16.80 -24.79
N GLY A 262 -28.08 17.03 -23.88
CA GLY A 262 -28.37 16.14 -22.75
C GLY A 262 -28.69 16.91 -21.48
N GLU A 263 -29.70 16.45 -20.74
CA GLU A 263 -30.23 17.17 -19.57
C GLU A 263 -29.25 17.21 -18.38
N ARG A 264 -28.34 16.23 -18.26
CA ARG A 264 -27.53 16.02 -17.04
C ARG A 264 -26.04 16.05 -17.33
N PRO A 265 -25.31 17.08 -16.88
CA PRO A 265 -23.86 17.12 -17.00
C PRO A 265 -23.14 16.15 -16.03
N LEU A 266 -21.97 15.68 -16.45
CA LEU A 266 -20.97 15.07 -15.58
C LEU A 266 -20.03 16.15 -15.04
N PHE A 267 -19.83 16.19 -13.72
CA PHE A 267 -18.89 17.09 -13.07
C PHE A 267 -17.67 16.32 -12.58
N LEU A 268 -16.49 16.63 -13.13
CA LEU A 268 -15.22 16.00 -12.79
C LEU A 268 -14.36 16.89 -11.88
N VAL A 269 -13.88 16.36 -10.78
CA VAL A 269 -13.00 17.07 -9.83
C VAL A 269 -11.54 16.82 -10.15
N HIS A 270 -10.73 17.88 -10.06
CA HIS A 270 -9.30 17.85 -10.34
C HIS A 270 -8.53 16.80 -9.49
N PRO A 271 -7.43 16.24 -10.03
CA PRO A 271 -6.44 15.46 -9.28
C PRO A 271 -5.52 16.37 -8.44
N ILE A 272 -4.46 15.82 -7.83
CA ILE A 272 -3.61 16.57 -6.88
C ILE A 272 -2.95 17.80 -7.51
N GLU A 273 -2.78 17.81 -8.84
CA GLU A 273 -2.23 18.91 -9.65
C GLU A 273 -3.11 20.16 -9.61
N GLY A 274 -4.42 20.01 -9.35
CA GLY A 274 -5.37 21.12 -9.28
C GLY A 274 -5.99 21.52 -10.62
N SER A 275 -5.52 20.94 -11.74
CA SER A 275 -6.08 21.20 -13.07
C SER A 275 -6.79 19.96 -13.63
N VAL A 276 -7.88 20.19 -14.36
CA VAL A 276 -8.66 19.14 -15.04
C VAL A 276 -8.19 18.87 -16.47
N LYS A 277 -7.09 19.49 -16.92
CA LYS A 277 -6.58 19.32 -18.30
C LYS A 277 -6.31 17.87 -18.67
N SER A 278 -5.82 17.06 -17.72
CA SER A 278 -5.59 15.62 -17.91
C SER A 278 -6.88 14.83 -18.17
N LEU A 279 -8.04 15.41 -17.86
CA LEU A 279 -9.36 14.80 -18.06
C LEU A 279 -10.04 15.22 -19.37
N ASN A 280 -9.42 16.09 -20.17
CA ASN A 280 -9.99 16.53 -21.46
C ASN A 280 -10.24 15.36 -22.41
N GLU A 281 -9.29 14.41 -22.47
CA GLU A 281 -9.38 13.25 -23.36
C GLU A 281 -10.53 12.34 -22.96
N LEU A 282 -10.69 12.09 -21.65
CA LEU A 282 -11.85 11.37 -21.13
C LEU A 282 -13.15 12.12 -21.46
N ALA A 283 -13.19 13.42 -21.19
CA ALA A 283 -14.37 14.24 -21.43
C ALA A 283 -14.81 14.19 -22.90
N ALA A 284 -13.87 14.13 -23.86
CA ALA A 284 -14.17 14.01 -25.28
C ALA A 284 -14.99 12.74 -25.62
N HIS A 285 -14.77 11.65 -24.90
CA HIS A 285 -15.39 10.35 -25.12
C HIS A 285 -16.69 10.12 -24.32
N VAL A 286 -16.98 10.95 -23.31
CA VAL A 286 -18.23 10.87 -22.54
C VAL A 286 -19.40 11.43 -23.33
N GLU A 287 -20.53 10.72 -23.39
CA GLU A 287 -21.76 11.25 -23.98
C GLU A 287 -22.35 12.38 -23.13
N GLY A 288 -22.71 13.50 -23.77
CA GLY A 288 -23.34 14.65 -23.10
C GLY A 288 -22.36 15.76 -22.68
N ARG A 289 -22.79 16.54 -21.67
CA ARG A 289 -22.05 17.72 -21.17
C ARG A 289 -21.09 17.32 -20.05
N VAL A 290 -19.86 17.82 -20.12
CA VAL A 290 -18.85 17.55 -19.08
C VAL A 290 -18.25 18.86 -18.60
N TYR A 291 -18.24 19.06 -17.29
CA TYR A 291 -17.61 20.20 -16.62
C TYR A 291 -16.52 19.73 -15.68
N GLY A 292 -15.45 20.53 -15.57
CA GLY A 292 -14.33 20.27 -14.69
C GLY A 292 -14.25 21.31 -13.57
N LEU A 293 -13.99 20.85 -12.35
CA LEU A 293 -13.78 21.66 -11.16
C LEU A 293 -12.28 21.77 -10.87
N GLN A 294 -11.75 22.99 -10.86
CA GLN A 294 -10.32 23.28 -10.73
C GLN A 294 -9.97 23.92 -9.38
N PHE A 295 -8.75 23.69 -8.93
CA PHE A 295 -8.18 24.34 -7.77
C PHE A 295 -7.67 25.74 -8.16
N THR A 296 -8.29 26.77 -7.61
CA THR A 296 -7.96 28.18 -7.88
C THR A 296 -7.48 28.89 -6.62
N ARG A 297 -7.08 30.16 -6.76
CA ARG A 297 -6.74 31.02 -5.61
C ARG A 297 -7.92 31.22 -4.63
N ASP A 298 -9.14 31.17 -5.13
CA ASP A 298 -10.37 31.33 -4.33
C ASP A 298 -10.83 30.03 -3.66
N THR A 299 -10.21 28.90 -4.00
CA THR A 299 -10.56 27.61 -3.40
C THR A 299 -10.16 27.59 -1.92
N PRO A 300 -11.08 27.28 -0.99
CA PRO A 300 -10.80 27.36 0.43
C PRO A 300 -9.75 26.33 0.86
N ARG A 301 -8.84 26.77 1.74
CA ARG A 301 -7.73 25.96 2.26
C ARG A 301 -7.91 25.60 3.75
N VAL A 302 -9.13 25.21 4.13
CA VAL A 302 -9.47 24.85 5.51
C VAL A 302 -9.58 23.33 5.66
N SER A 303 -10.43 22.70 4.85
CA SER A 303 -10.62 21.25 4.82
C SER A 303 -11.09 20.78 3.43
N LEU A 304 -11.06 19.47 3.15
CA LEU A 304 -11.67 18.93 1.92
C LEU A 304 -13.19 19.08 1.92
N GLN A 305 -13.83 19.06 3.09
CA GLN A 305 -15.27 19.30 3.26
C GLN A 305 -15.67 20.72 2.85
N ASP A 306 -14.85 21.71 3.22
CA ASP A 306 -15.05 23.11 2.81
C ASP A 306 -14.81 23.30 1.31
N MET A 307 -13.81 22.61 0.75
CA MET A 307 -13.58 22.59 -0.69
C MET A 307 -14.77 21.99 -1.45
N ALA A 308 -15.28 20.84 -1.01
CA ALA A 308 -16.46 20.22 -1.58
C ALA A 308 -17.68 21.16 -1.51
N THR A 309 -17.88 21.82 -0.37
CA THR A 309 -18.94 22.84 -0.20
C THR A 309 -18.79 23.98 -1.20
N PHE A 310 -17.55 24.45 -1.41
CA PHE A 310 -17.25 25.50 -2.38
C PHE A 310 -17.56 25.05 -3.80
N TYR A 311 -17.14 23.86 -4.20
CA TYR A 311 -17.44 23.32 -5.53
C TYR A 311 -18.93 23.07 -5.76
N LEU A 312 -19.66 22.60 -4.74
CA LEU A 312 -21.12 22.44 -4.83
C LEU A 312 -21.85 23.76 -5.10
N LYS A 313 -21.36 24.89 -4.58
CA LYS A 313 -21.92 26.21 -4.92
C LYS A 313 -21.77 26.52 -6.41
N MET A 314 -20.62 26.18 -7.01
CA MET A 314 -20.38 26.37 -8.44
C MET A 314 -21.25 25.43 -9.29
N VAL A 315 -21.31 24.14 -8.92
CA VAL A 315 -22.17 23.14 -9.57
C VAL A 315 -23.63 23.58 -9.58
N ARG A 316 -24.13 24.10 -8.44
CA ARG A 316 -25.52 24.56 -8.31
C ARG A 316 -25.89 25.77 -9.15
N GLN A 317 -24.91 26.58 -9.56
CA GLN A 317 -25.17 27.68 -10.50
C GLN A 317 -25.54 27.14 -11.89
N LEU A 318 -24.97 26.01 -12.31
CA LEU A 318 -25.30 25.35 -13.57
C LEU A 318 -26.46 24.37 -13.46
N GLN A 319 -26.57 23.67 -12.33
CA GLN A 319 -27.60 22.68 -12.08
C GLN A 319 -28.20 22.87 -10.66
N PRO A 320 -29.30 23.64 -10.53
CA PRO A 320 -29.87 23.99 -9.23
C PRO A 320 -30.42 22.81 -8.42
N ALA A 321 -30.83 21.73 -9.08
CA ALA A 321 -31.41 20.55 -8.44
C ALA A 321 -30.87 19.25 -9.07
N GLY A 322 -30.88 18.17 -8.28
CA GLY A 322 -30.49 16.85 -8.72
C GLY A 322 -31.42 16.24 -9.78
N PRO A 323 -31.09 15.04 -10.28
CA PRO A 323 -29.98 14.20 -9.85
C PRO A 323 -28.62 14.67 -10.36
N TYR A 324 -27.58 14.55 -9.53
CA TYR A 324 -26.21 14.94 -9.85
C TYR A 324 -25.35 13.74 -10.25
N THR A 325 -24.50 13.91 -11.27
CA THR A 325 -23.46 12.93 -11.61
C THR A 325 -22.11 13.57 -11.37
N LEU A 326 -21.39 13.06 -10.37
CA LEU A 326 -20.11 13.58 -9.90
C LEU A 326 -19.02 12.54 -10.11
N GLY A 327 -17.81 12.97 -10.39
CA GLY A 327 -16.67 12.06 -10.46
C GLY A 327 -15.34 12.73 -10.22
N GLY A 328 -14.31 11.93 -10.11
CA GLY A 328 -12.96 12.42 -9.87
C GLY A 328 -11.90 11.40 -10.26
N TYR A 329 -10.69 11.91 -10.48
CA TYR A 329 -9.49 11.14 -10.72
C TYR A 329 -8.50 11.33 -9.59
N SER A 330 -7.89 10.24 -9.10
CA SER A 330 -6.93 10.26 -8.00
C SER A 330 -7.49 11.01 -6.77
N MET A 331 -6.82 12.04 -6.26
CA MET A 331 -7.31 12.90 -5.16
C MET A 331 -8.73 13.45 -5.40
N GLY A 332 -9.11 13.69 -6.67
CA GLY A 332 -10.44 14.18 -7.02
C GLY A 332 -11.56 13.24 -6.61
N VAL A 333 -11.28 11.93 -6.47
CA VAL A 333 -12.25 10.94 -5.98
C VAL A 333 -12.70 11.28 -4.56
N SER A 334 -11.78 11.61 -3.66
CA SER A 334 -12.10 11.95 -2.25
C SER A 334 -12.97 13.19 -2.15
N ILE A 335 -12.70 14.20 -2.99
CA ILE A 335 -13.49 15.43 -3.04
C ILE A 335 -14.87 15.16 -3.64
N ALA A 336 -14.95 14.41 -4.75
CA ALA A 336 -16.22 14.05 -5.38
C ALA A 336 -17.11 13.21 -4.45
N LEU A 337 -16.51 12.29 -3.69
CA LEU A 337 -17.20 11.52 -2.65
C LEU A 337 -17.77 12.45 -1.57
N GLU A 338 -16.99 13.38 -1.04
CA GLU A 338 -17.48 14.35 -0.04
C GLU A 338 -18.63 15.20 -0.59
N MET A 339 -18.53 15.66 -1.85
CA MET A 339 -19.60 16.39 -2.52
C MET A 339 -20.89 15.56 -2.61
N VAL A 340 -20.77 14.28 -2.96
CA VAL A 340 -21.88 13.32 -3.00
C VAL A 340 -22.51 13.17 -1.61
N LEU A 341 -21.71 12.93 -0.57
CA LEU A 341 -22.21 12.76 0.81
C LEU A 341 -22.97 14.01 1.29
N GLN A 342 -22.46 15.21 1.00
CA GLN A 342 -23.14 16.45 1.35
C GLN A 342 -24.48 16.64 0.60
N LEU A 343 -24.57 16.21 -0.65
CA LEU A 343 -25.79 16.28 -1.45
C LEU A 343 -26.83 15.26 -1.00
N GLU A 344 -26.44 14.02 -0.71
CA GLU A 344 -27.32 12.97 -0.20
C GLU A 344 -27.92 13.36 1.16
N ARG A 345 -27.14 14.00 2.05
CA ARG A 345 -27.65 14.57 3.31
C ARG A 345 -28.67 15.68 3.10
N GLN A 346 -28.68 16.30 1.92
CA GLN A 346 -29.67 17.31 1.50
C GLN A 346 -30.77 16.69 0.63
N HIS A 347 -30.92 15.37 0.67
CA HIS A 347 -31.91 14.59 -0.07
C HIS A 347 -31.87 14.80 -1.59
N GLN A 348 -30.68 15.09 -2.13
CA GLN A 348 -30.46 15.15 -3.57
C GLN A 348 -29.95 13.80 -4.06
N GLN A 349 -30.54 13.29 -5.14
CA GLN A 349 -30.07 12.05 -5.74
C GLN A 349 -28.71 12.25 -6.42
N THR A 350 -27.78 11.31 -6.24
CA THR A 350 -26.43 11.40 -6.80
C THR A 350 -25.93 10.09 -7.41
N SER A 351 -25.01 10.18 -8.37
CA SER A 351 -24.21 9.07 -8.88
C SER A 351 -22.73 9.47 -8.88
N LEU A 352 -21.85 8.50 -8.60
CA LEU A 352 -20.42 8.72 -8.42
C LEU A 352 -19.60 7.93 -9.44
N LEU A 353 -18.69 8.60 -10.15
CA LEU A 353 -17.67 8.00 -11.02
C LEU A 353 -16.29 8.14 -10.38
N THR A 354 -15.59 7.04 -10.19
CA THR A 354 -14.25 7.06 -9.61
C THR A 354 -13.21 6.52 -10.59
N LEU A 355 -12.16 7.30 -10.85
CA LEU A 355 -11.08 6.94 -11.76
C LEU A 355 -9.78 6.77 -10.97
N ASP A 356 -9.21 5.57 -11.03
CA ASP A 356 -7.93 5.19 -10.43
C ASP A 356 -7.84 5.64 -8.95
N GLN A 357 -8.74 5.07 -8.15
CA GLN A 357 -9.13 5.56 -6.82
C GLN A 357 -7.97 5.74 -5.83
N ILE A 358 -8.17 6.60 -4.81
CA ILE A 358 -7.46 6.47 -3.53
C ILE A 358 -8.41 6.66 -2.34
N PRO A 359 -8.88 5.57 -1.73
CA PRO A 359 -9.66 5.62 -0.50
C PRO A 359 -9.08 4.68 0.57
N ARG A 360 -7.85 4.96 1.05
CA ARG A 360 -7.33 4.70 2.41
C ARG A 360 -5.97 5.42 2.50
N LEU A 361 -6.01 6.72 2.79
CA LEU A 361 -4.79 7.53 2.86
C LEU A 361 -3.85 7.17 4.01
N ASP A 362 -4.33 6.47 5.02
CA ASP A 362 -3.48 5.86 6.04
C ASP A 362 -2.58 4.76 5.45
N LEU A 363 -3.02 4.01 4.44
CA LEU A 363 -2.19 3.03 3.72
C LEU A 363 -1.21 3.70 2.76
N LEU A 364 -1.66 4.74 2.05
CA LEU A 364 -0.79 5.51 1.15
C LEU A 364 0.27 6.31 1.93
N ALA A 365 -0.07 6.90 3.08
CA ALA A 365 0.85 7.57 3.99
C ALA A 365 1.86 6.62 4.63
N ARG A 366 1.51 5.34 4.79
CA ARG A 366 2.43 4.28 5.24
C ARG A 366 3.40 3.83 4.15
N LYS A 367 3.00 3.90 2.87
CA LYS A 367 3.79 3.43 1.72
C LYS A 367 4.60 4.53 1.04
N ILE A 368 4.11 5.77 1.02
CA ILE A 368 4.77 6.87 0.34
C ILE A 368 5.24 7.89 1.38
N SER A 369 6.55 7.92 1.59
CA SER A 369 7.25 8.96 2.33
C SER A 369 7.24 10.27 1.51
N TRP A 370 6.08 10.86 1.26
CA TRP A 370 5.99 12.24 0.73
C TRP A 370 6.45 13.21 1.81
N GLY A 371 7.77 13.33 1.95
CA GLY A 371 8.36 14.44 2.66
C GLY A 371 8.19 15.71 1.82
N GLU A 372 8.05 16.85 2.48
CA GLU A 372 8.21 18.18 1.86
C GLU A 372 9.45 18.25 0.95
N VAL A 373 10.48 17.48 1.30
CA VAL A 373 11.73 17.31 0.54
C VAL A 373 11.50 16.78 -0.87
N ILE A 374 10.67 15.77 -1.09
CA ILE A 374 10.48 15.17 -2.43
C ILE A 374 9.78 16.17 -3.36
N LEU A 375 8.71 16.82 -2.89
CA LEU A 375 8.01 17.84 -3.67
C LEU A 375 8.96 18.98 -4.09
N LEU A 376 9.83 19.39 -3.18
CA LEU A 376 10.80 20.45 -3.41
C LEU A 376 11.98 20.03 -4.28
N GLN A 377 12.46 18.79 -4.16
CA GLN A 377 13.46 18.22 -5.07
C GLN A 377 12.93 18.23 -6.49
N GLN A 378 11.70 17.79 -6.70
CA GLN A 378 11.08 17.68 -8.02
C GLN A 378 10.96 19.04 -8.72
N LEU A 379 10.62 20.10 -7.97
CA LEU A 379 10.68 21.47 -8.50
C LEU A 379 12.07 21.80 -9.05
N VAL A 380 13.10 21.56 -8.24
CA VAL A 380 14.46 21.92 -8.60
C VAL A 380 14.96 21.07 -9.76
N MET A 381 14.59 19.79 -9.81
CA MET A 381 14.91 18.90 -10.94
C MET A 381 14.30 19.38 -12.25
N PHE A 382 13.08 19.93 -12.22
CA PHE A 382 12.42 20.44 -13.41
C PHE A 382 13.11 21.68 -14.00
N TYR A 383 13.54 22.63 -13.15
CA TYR A 383 14.20 23.87 -13.61
C TYR A 383 15.73 23.75 -13.71
N CYS A 384 16.34 22.88 -12.93
CA CYS A 384 17.78 22.67 -12.83
C CYS A 384 18.10 21.16 -12.94
N PRO A 385 17.92 20.53 -14.12
CA PRO A 385 18.08 19.08 -14.29
C PRO A 385 19.50 18.59 -13.99
N ASP A 386 20.52 19.45 -14.16
CA ASP A 386 21.92 19.13 -13.89
C ASP A 386 22.31 19.24 -12.40
N MET A 387 21.37 19.62 -11.52
CA MET A 387 21.68 19.79 -10.11
C MET A 387 21.89 18.45 -9.40
N ASN A 388 22.89 18.38 -8.52
CA ASN A 388 23.17 17.18 -7.74
C ASN A 388 22.02 16.88 -6.75
N HIS A 389 21.21 15.87 -7.08
CA HIS A 389 20.03 15.47 -6.29
C HIS A 389 20.37 15.07 -4.85
N VAL A 390 21.53 14.45 -4.64
CA VAL A 390 21.96 13.97 -3.31
C VAL A 390 22.32 15.14 -2.40
N GLU A 391 23.02 16.15 -2.95
CA GLU A 391 23.35 17.36 -2.20
C GLU A 391 22.10 18.17 -1.87
N LEU A 392 21.17 18.28 -2.81
CA LEU A 392 19.89 18.95 -2.60
C LEU A 392 19.06 18.24 -1.52
N GLU A 393 18.98 16.91 -1.55
CA GLU A 393 18.26 16.13 -0.53
C GLU A 393 18.81 16.37 0.87
N HIS A 394 20.13 16.25 1.00
CA HIS A 394 20.82 16.44 2.27
C HIS A 394 20.56 17.86 2.78
N LYS A 395 20.66 18.85 1.89
CA LYS A 395 20.42 20.24 2.25
C LYS A 395 18.98 20.47 2.72
N LEU A 396 17.98 19.96 2.00
CA LEU A 396 16.57 20.12 2.37
C LEU A 396 16.22 19.37 3.66
N THR A 397 16.81 18.19 3.88
CA THR A 397 16.63 17.40 5.10
C THR A 397 17.27 18.07 6.32
N SER A 398 18.38 18.80 6.13
CA SER A 398 19.04 19.58 7.20
C SER A 398 18.25 20.81 7.66
N LEU A 399 17.26 21.26 6.88
CA LEU A 399 16.44 22.43 7.20
C LEU A 399 15.23 21.99 8.04
N ASN A 400 14.94 22.76 9.10
CA ASN A 400 13.99 22.37 10.15
C ASN A 400 12.53 22.67 9.83
N ASP A 401 12.25 23.55 8.88
CA ASP A 401 10.90 23.99 8.56
C ASP A 401 10.64 24.18 7.06
N TRP A 402 9.36 24.20 6.71
CA TRP A 402 8.89 24.38 5.33
C TRP A 402 9.37 25.68 4.68
N PRO A 403 9.21 26.87 5.31
CA PRO A 403 9.67 28.12 4.71
C PRO A 403 11.17 28.11 4.34
N ALA A 404 12.03 27.56 5.20
CA ALA A 404 13.46 27.46 4.92
C ALA A 404 13.74 26.57 3.71
N ARG A 405 13.09 25.39 3.64
CA ARG A 405 13.23 24.45 2.52
C ARG A 405 12.74 25.06 1.20
N LEU A 406 11.55 25.68 1.23
CA LEU A 406 10.95 26.32 0.08
C LEU A 406 11.80 27.47 -0.45
N ASN A 407 12.26 28.36 0.44
CA ASN A 407 13.12 29.49 0.05
C ASN A 407 14.43 29.00 -0.56
N HIS A 408 15.03 27.93 -0.01
CA HIS A 408 16.24 27.35 -0.58
C HIS A 408 16.03 26.85 -2.02
N CYS A 409 14.93 26.14 -2.28
CA CYS A 409 14.59 25.69 -3.63
C CYS A 409 14.27 26.86 -4.58
N LEU A 410 13.51 27.86 -4.13
CA LEU A 410 13.21 29.04 -4.93
C LEU A 410 14.49 29.80 -5.29
N ASP A 411 15.44 29.92 -4.36
CA ASP A 411 16.76 30.50 -4.61
C ASP A 411 17.58 29.70 -5.62
N ALA A 412 17.44 28.37 -5.63
CA ALA A 412 18.14 27.50 -6.56
C ALA A 412 17.61 27.64 -8.01
N VAL A 413 16.32 27.90 -8.18
CA VAL A 413 15.67 28.02 -9.51
C VAL A 413 15.50 29.46 -9.99
N LYS A 414 15.77 30.48 -9.15
CA LYS A 414 15.52 31.91 -9.49
C LYS A 414 16.21 32.42 -10.75
N ASN A 415 17.33 31.81 -11.14
CA ASN A 415 18.07 32.19 -12.34
C ASN A 415 17.59 31.45 -13.60
N GLN A 416 16.73 30.44 -13.45
CA GLN A 416 16.17 29.62 -14.54
C GLN A 416 14.75 30.04 -14.95
N VAL A 417 14.17 30.99 -14.23
CA VAL A 417 12.83 31.52 -14.43
C VAL A 417 12.90 32.89 -15.08
N ASN A 418 11.87 33.22 -15.86
CA ASN A 418 11.86 34.41 -16.72
C ASN A 418 11.52 35.69 -15.97
N SER A 419 10.91 35.61 -14.78
CA SER A 419 10.50 36.78 -13.99
C SER A 419 10.31 36.48 -12.50
N ALA A 420 10.32 37.53 -11.66
CA ALA A 420 9.97 37.43 -10.24
C ALA A 420 8.50 37.05 -10.00
N GLU A 421 7.61 37.40 -10.93
CA GLU A 421 6.21 36.99 -10.91
C GLU A 421 6.08 35.47 -11.05
N GLN A 422 6.89 34.85 -11.92
CA GLN A 422 6.92 33.40 -12.09
C GLN A 422 7.36 32.68 -10.81
N LEU A 423 8.34 33.20 -10.06
CA LEU A 423 8.72 32.65 -8.75
C LEU A 423 7.59 32.71 -7.74
N THR A 424 6.86 33.81 -7.72
CA THR A 424 5.71 34.00 -6.83
C THR A 424 4.63 32.96 -7.15
N GLU A 425 4.39 32.72 -8.43
CA GLU A 425 3.42 31.71 -8.88
C GLU A 425 3.87 30.28 -8.53
N ILE A 426 5.13 29.92 -8.80
CA ILE A 426 5.70 28.62 -8.40
C ILE A 426 5.54 28.39 -6.89
N LYS A 427 5.82 29.43 -6.09
CA LYS A 427 5.65 29.38 -4.64
C LYS A 427 4.19 29.07 -4.27
N GLU A 428 3.23 29.79 -4.83
CA GLU A 428 1.81 29.58 -4.57
C GLU A 428 1.34 28.17 -4.99
N VAL A 429 1.83 27.67 -6.14
CA VAL A 429 1.56 26.32 -6.62
C VAL A 429 2.04 25.29 -5.61
N LEU A 430 3.28 25.40 -5.12
CA LEU A 430 3.86 24.47 -4.14
C LEU A 430 3.13 24.49 -2.79
N GLU A 431 2.80 25.68 -2.30
CA GLU A 431 2.01 25.83 -1.07
C GLU A 431 0.62 25.21 -1.22
N GLY A 432 -0.01 25.38 -2.39
CA GLY A 432 -1.27 24.73 -2.74
C GLY A 432 -1.16 23.20 -2.77
N HIS A 433 -0.10 22.65 -3.36
CA HIS A 433 0.14 21.20 -3.40
C HIS A 433 0.39 20.61 -2.01
N ARG A 434 1.26 21.25 -1.22
CA ARG A 434 1.52 20.85 0.17
C ARG A 434 0.22 20.84 0.98
N TRP A 435 -0.58 21.89 0.85
CA TRP A 435 -1.85 21.96 1.56
C TRP A 435 -2.83 20.88 1.09
N LYS A 436 -3.00 20.68 -0.23
CA LYS A 436 -3.87 19.63 -0.80
C LYS A 436 -3.50 18.25 -0.24
N PHE A 437 -2.20 17.97 -0.15
CA PHE A 437 -1.69 16.73 0.41
C PHE A 437 -2.02 16.58 1.91
N GLN A 438 -1.77 17.61 2.71
CA GLN A 438 -2.11 17.62 4.15
C GLN A 438 -3.63 17.48 4.40
N ALA A 439 -4.44 18.16 3.59
CA ALA A 439 -5.89 18.08 3.66
C ALA A 439 -6.37 16.66 3.31
N LEU A 440 -5.79 16.04 2.29
CA LEU A 440 -6.07 14.68 1.90
C LEU A 440 -5.67 13.67 2.99
N LEU A 441 -4.50 13.82 3.62
CA LEU A 441 -4.06 12.97 4.74
C LEU A 441 -4.95 13.09 6.00
N SER A 442 -5.52 14.26 6.22
CA SER A 442 -6.37 14.54 7.39
C SER A 442 -7.84 14.24 7.14
N TYR A 443 -8.21 13.87 5.91
CA TYR A 443 -9.58 13.64 5.52
C TYR A 443 -10.06 12.26 5.97
N SER A 444 -11.25 12.24 6.56
CA SER A 444 -11.96 11.03 6.93
C SER A 444 -13.43 11.24 6.57
N PRO A 445 -13.96 10.51 5.56
CA PRO A 445 -15.36 10.66 5.18
C PRO A 445 -16.27 10.18 6.30
N ASN A 446 -17.36 10.90 6.55
CA ASN A 446 -18.44 10.38 7.39
C ASN A 446 -19.39 9.54 6.52
N MET A 447 -19.35 8.22 6.71
CA MET A 447 -20.05 7.22 5.89
C MET A 447 -21.41 6.82 6.48
N ASP A 448 -22.10 7.77 7.13
CA ASP A 448 -23.40 7.57 7.80
C ASP A 448 -24.61 7.50 6.85
N ILE A 449 -24.39 7.70 5.54
CA ILE A 449 -25.44 7.78 4.53
C ILE A 449 -25.07 6.98 3.28
N THR A 450 -26.08 6.42 2.62
CA THR A 450 -25.93 5.63 1.38
C THR A 450 -26.11 6.51 0.15
N ILE A 451 -25.33 6.26 -0.89
CA ILE A 451 -25.47 6.91 -2.20
C ILE A 451 -26.73 6.35 -2.88
N SER A 452 -27.63 7.23 -3.32
CA SER A 452 -28.94 6.84 -3.85
C SER A 452 -28.89 6.26 -5.28
N GLY A 453 -27.96 6.76 -6.10
CA GLY A 453 -27.73 6.31 -7.47
C GLY A 453 -26.62 5.27 -7.62
N SER A 454 -25.97 5.26 -8.77
CA SER A 454 -24.93 4.26 -9.11
C SER A 454 -23.53 4.76 -8.76
N VAL A 455 -22.67 3.84 -8.32
CA VAL A 455 -21.23 4.08 -8.15
C VAL A 455 -20.49 3.28 -9.23
N PHE A 456 -19.75 3.97 -10.09
CA PHE A 456 -18.96 3.39 -11.16
C PHE A 456 -17.47 3.47 -10.81
N ARG A 457 -16.80 2.31 -10.79
CA ARG A 457 -15.38 2.21 -10.48
C ARG A 457 -14.58 1.83 -11.72
N ILE A 458 -13.58 2.64 -12.04
CA ILE A 458 -12.59 2.38 -13.08
C ILE A 458 -11.22 2.41 -12.42
N THR A 459 -10.50 1.30 -12.48
CA THR A 459 -9.16 1.13 -11.87
C THR A 459 -8.17 0.73 -12.96
N ALA A 460 -6.96 1.27 -12.93
CA ALA A 460 -5.90 0.85 -13.85
C ALA A 460 -5.48 -0.60 -13.55
N ARG A 461 -5.46 -1.46 -14.58
CA ARG A 461 -5.04 -2.86 -14.44
C ARG A 461 -3.53 -3.01 -14.18
N GLU A 462 -2.74 -2.06 -14.67
CA GLU A 462 -1.30 -1.96 -14.45
C GLU A 462 -1.01 -0.70 -13.61
N GLY A 463 -1.26 -0.81 -12.30
CA GLY A 463 -0.94 0.24 -11.34
C GLY A 463 0.52 0.19 -10.86
N VAL A 464 1.09 1.36 -10.58
CA VAL A 464 2.45 1.54 -10.02
C VAL A 464 2.56 0.92 -8.61
N VAL A 465 1.44 0.78 -7.91
CA VAL A 465 1.30 0.04 -6.66
C VAL A 465 0.32 -1.11 -6.89
N ARG A 466 0.81 -2.36 -6.93
CA ARG A 466 -0.07 -3.54 -6.90
C ARG A 466 -0.63 -3.70 -5.49
N GLU A 467 -1.93 -3.63 -5.37
CA GLU A 467 -2.66 -3.87 -4.11
C GLU A 467 -3.18 -5.31 -4.07
N ALA A 468 -3.54 -5.79 -2.87
CA ALA A 468 -4.14 -7.09 -2.71
C ALA A 468 -5.51 -7.08 -3.41
N GLU A 469 -5.83 -8.15 -4.14
CA GLU A 469 -6.96 -8.25 -5.10
C GLU A 469 -8.37 -8.04 -4.49
N ASP A 470 -8.51 -7.81 -3.18
CA ASP A 470 -9.78 -7.83 -2.43
C ASP A 470 -10.11 -6.55 -1.62
N ASP A 471 -9.41 -5.42 -1.79
CA ASP A 471 -9.74 -4.19 -1.05
C ASP A 471 -10.85 -3.38 -1.75
N ASP A 472 -12.04 -3.35 -1.13
CA ASP A 472 -13.21 -2.59 -1.59
C ASP A 472 -13.19 -1.12 -1.13
N PHE A 473 -12.16 -0.74 -0.37
CA PHE A 473 -11.95 0.58 0.20
C PHE A 473 -13.16 1.16 0.96
N ASP A 474 -13.89 0.29 1.66
CA ASP A 474 -15.08 0.61 2.44
C ASP A 474 -16.25 1.17 1.58
N PHE A 475 -16.20 1.11 0.24
CA PHE A 475 -17.33 1.54 -0.62
C PHE A 475 -18.54 0.61 -0.49
N ASN A 476 -18.32 -0.65 -0.12
CA ASN A 476 -19.38 -1.57 0.28
C ASN A 476 -20.20 -1.05 1.47
N GLN A 477 -19.66 -0.12 2.27
CA GLN A 477 -20.38 0.50 3.39
C GLN A 477 -21.35 1.63 2.95
N VAL A 478 -21.20 2.18 1.73
CA VAL A 478 -22.01 3.32 1.22
C VAL A 478 -22.87 3.03 0.00
N SER A 479 -22.79 1.83 -0.57
CA SER A 479 -23.66 1.39 -1.67
C SER A 479 -24.35 0.07 -1.34
N ASN A 480 -25.69 0.07 -1.36
CA ASN A 480 -26.50 -1.15 -1.25
C ASN A 480 -26.65 -1.91 -2.60
N LYS A 481 -25.94 -1.49 -3.66
CA LYS A 481 -26.06 -2.03 -5.03
C LYS A 481 -24.71 -2.55 -5.53
N SER A 482 -24.77 -3.65 -6.29
CA SER A 482 -23.62 -4.32 -6.92
C SER A 482 -22.83 -3.38 -7.85
N PHE A 483 -21.50 -3.46 -7.78
CA PHE A 483 -20.57 -2.69 -8.60
C PHE A 483 -20.57 -3.18 -10.05
N GLY A 484 -20.63 -2.26 -11.01
CA GLY A 484 -20.17 -2.53 -12.36
C GLY A 484 -18.67 -2.34 -12.40
N GLU A 485 -17.91 -3.43 -12.48
CA GLU A 485 -16.45 -3.38 -12.58
C GLU A 485 -16.03 -3.51 -14.05
N THR A 486 -15.35 -2.49 -14.57
CA THR A 486 -14.76 -2.51 -15.92
C THR A 486 -13.27 -2.27 -15.79
N SER A 487 -12.46 -3.31 -16.05
CA SER A 487 -10.99 -3.21 -16.08
C SER A 487 -10.53 -2.77 -17.47
N LEU A 488 -9.79 -1.65 -17.56
CA LEU A 488 -9.15 -1.20 -18.80
C LEU A 488 -7.71 -1.74 -18.89
N ILE A 489 -7.34 -2.26 -20.06
CA ILE A 489 -5.99 -2.77 -20.36
C ILE A 489 -5.17 -1.63 -20.96
N VAL A 490 -4.13 -1.18 -20.26
CA VAL A 490 -3.10 -0.29 -20.82
C VAL A 490 -1.84 -1.14 -21.02
N SER A 491 -1.24 -1.10 -22.22
CA SER A 491 -0.11 -1.94 -22.62
C SER A 491 1.23 -1.42 -22.05
N PRO A 492 2.22 -2.29 -21.75
CA PRO A 492 3.49 -1.92 -21.09
C PRO A 492 4.39 -0.95 -21.86
N ASP A 493 4.14 -0.73 -23.16
CA ASP A 493 4.93 0.16 -24.01
C ASP A 493 4.43 1.63 -23.99
N ALA A 494 3.44 1.95 -23.13
CA ALA A 494 2.89 3.29 -23.04
C ALA A 494 3.59 4.13 -21.94
N VAL A 495 4.34 5.13 -22.39
CA VAL A 495 4.92 6.26 -21.63
C VAL A 495 3.92 6.83 -20.61
N PRO A 496 4.37 7.37 -19.43
CA PRO A 496 3.48 7.90 -18.41
C PRO A 496 2.53 8.94 -19.00
N LEU A 497 1.22 8.68 -18.90
CA LEU A 497 0.08 9.53 -19.29
C LEU A 497 0.43 10.72 -20.22
N SER A 498 0.88 10.43 -21.44
CA SER A 498 0.83 11.37 -22.56
C SER A 498 -0.31 10.94 -23.48
N THR A 499 -1.37 11.76 -23.54
CA THR A 499 -2.43 11.96 -24.56
C THR A 499 -2.86 10.84 -25.55
N LYS A 500 -2.57 9.54 -25.34
CA LYS A 500 -2.87 8.49 -26.34
C LYS A 500 -3.53 7.21 -25.83
N ASN A 501 -3.95 7.14 -24.56
CA ASN A 501 -4.42 5.87 -23.98
C ASN A 501 -5.95 5.72 -23.85
N PHE A 502 -6.77 6.54 -24.53
CA PHE A 502 -8.23 6.53 -24.37
C PHE A 502 -9.03 5.93 -25.53
N GLU A 503 -8.42 5.14 -26.42
CA GLU A 503 -9.12 4.53 -27.57
C GLU A 503 -9.79 3.15 -27.31
N ARG A 504 -10.09 2.75 -26.08
CA ARG A 504 -10.88 1.52 -25.84
C ARG A 504 -11.95 1.64 -24.77
#